data_AF-A0AAU0TPK6-F1
#
_entry.id   AF-A0AAU0TPK6-F1
#
_cell.length_a   1.000
_cell.length_b   1.000
_cell.length_c   1.000
_cell.angle_alpha   90.00
_cell.angle_beta   90.00
_cell.angle_gamma   90.00
#
_symmetry.space_group_name_H-M   'P 1'
#
loop_
_entity.id
_entity.type
_entity.pdbx_description
1 polymer ?
#
loop_
_entity_poly.entity_id
_entity_poly.type
_entity_poly.pdbx_seq_one_letter_code
_entity_poly.pdbx_strand_id
1 'polypeptide(L)'
;MRHTLNVDFPGKTLGVRALVTDALITGLSRDYWHRFGDSDMTRQISLCPFAGTELFQIQGPIPLDGDIDLCAEGLTALMTERAGRDDICIHSVLWSSAYTMSARLADHYRVGQIFLVGDAAHIHPPTGGQGLNTSIQDAYNLGWKLSAVIKGAPETLLNSYEEERRPVAASMLGLAAQLFESMKQGDRRRGREVHQLDIGYREATLALEKPDRSGRLSAGARAPDPPIRGAAGLSTRLFNLYKGTHWTLLGYGLEHGLVQPRPGLHIHTFGPRGDLFDDQGHFYDAYEPAIGDWVLVRPVGYIGAIVTNDEVGTLEGYLVQAGLSAANSCCR
;
A
#
# COMPACT_ATOMS: atom_id res chain seq x y z
N MET A 1 5.49 20.52 10.53
CA MET A 1 6.17 19.35 11.12
C MET A 1 7.53 19.09 10.48
N ARG A 2 7.65 18.56 9.25
CA ARG A 2 8.96 18.30 8.61
C ARG A 2 9.95 19.47 8.69
N HIS A 3 9.50 20.68 8.31
CA HIS A 3 10.31 21.91 8.42
C HIS A 3 10.76 22.21 9.85
N THR A 4 9.90 21.99 10.84
CA THR A 4 10.20 22.20 12.26
C THR A 4 11.27 21.22 12.77
N LEU A 5 11.34 20.01 12.19
CA LEU A 5 12.31 18.98 12.54
C LEU A 5 13.65 19.11 11.80
N ASN A 6 13.79 20.10 10.91
CA ASN A 6 14.94 20.23 10.01
C ASN A 6 15.22 18.94 9.21
N VAL A 7 14.16 18.22 8.83
CA VAL A 7 14.29 17.05 7.95
C VAL A 7 14.32 17.53 6.50
N ASP A 8 15.43 17.23 5.83
CA ASP A 8 15.64 17.53 4.43
C ASP A 8 14.62 16.78 3.54
N PHE A 9 14.29 17.42 2.42
CA PHE A 9 13.30 16.90 1.46
C PHE A 9 13.84 16.98 0.04
N PRO A 10 14.94 16.25 -0.23
CA PRO A 10 15.59 16.22 -1.52
C PRO A 10 14.63 15.77 -2.62
N GLY A 11 14.88 16.30 -3.82
CA GLY A 11 14.07 16.04 -5.00
C GLY A 11 13.99 17.25 -5.91
N LYS A 12 13.10 17.18 -6.90
CA LYS A 12 12.97 18.20 -7.95
C LYS A 12 11.53 18.54 -8.25
N THR A 13 11.31 19.81 -8.61
CA THR A 13 10.10 20.25 -9.27
C THR A 13 10.21 19.89 -10.76
N LEU A 14 9.16 19.31 -11.35
CA LEU A 14 9.22 18.74 -12.71
C LEU A 14 8.92 19.74 -13.83
N GLY A 15 8.69 21.02 -13.50
CA GLY A 15 8.37 22.04 -14.50
C GLY A 15 7.05 21.77 -15.22
N VAL A 16 6.09 21.13 -14.54
CA VAL A 16 4.73 20.90 -15.05
C VAL A 16 3.74 21.39 -14.00
N ARG A 17 2.76 22.17 -14.44
CA ARG A 17 1.60 22.58 -13.66
C ARG A 17 0.37 21.89 -14.25
N ALA A 18 -0.52 21.42 -13.39
CA ALA A 18 -1.74 20.74 -13.80
C ALA A 18 -2.93 21.25 -13.01
N LEU A 19 -4.12 21.08 -13.58
CA LEU A 19 -5.38 21.25 -12.91
C LEU A 19 -5.97 19.88 -12.57
N VAL A 20 -6.72 19.83 -11.49
CA VAL A 20 -7.72 18.80 -11.21
C VAL A 20 -9.00 19.50 -10.75
N THR A 21 -10.12 19.12 -11.33
CA THR A 21 -11.43 19.72 -11.01
C THR A 21 -12.50 18.65 -10.96
N ASP A 22 -13.33 18.66 -9.93
CA ASP A 22 -14.52 17.82 -9.82
C ASP A 22 -15.75 18.69 -10.17
N ALA A 23 -16.46 18.32 -11.23
CA ALA A 23 -17.52 19.14 -11.82
C ALA A 23 -18.70 18.33 -12.35
N LEU A 24 -19.87 18.98 -12.43
CA LEU A 24 -21.04 18.46 -13.14
C LEU A 24 -20.95 18.80 -14.62
N ILE A 25 -21.03 17.78 -15.50
CA ILE A 25 -20.79 17.93 -16.93
C ILE A 25 -21.86 17.21 -17.75
N THR A 26 -22.31 17.83 -18.84
CA THR A 26 -23.13 17.20 -19.89
C THR A 26 -22.38 17.13 -21.22
N GLY A 27 -22.86 16.30 -22.15
CA GLY A 27 -22.24 16.11 -23.48
C GLY A 27 -21.26 14.93 -23.55
N LEU A 28 -21.08 14.20 -22.46
CA LEU A 28 -20.21 13.01 -22.36
C LEU A 28 -20.97 11.83 -21.73
N SER A 29 -20.73 10.63 -22.25
CA SER A 29 -21.18 9.38 -21.58
C SER A 29 -20.42 9.19 -20.26
N ARG A 30 -21.02 8.47 -19.31
CA ARG A 30 -20.37 8.10 -18.03
C ARG A 30 -19.74 6.71 -18.05
N ASP A 31 -19.81 6.00 -19.17
CA ASP A 31 -19.36 4.60 -19.27
C ASP A 31 -17.84 4.47 -19.44
N TYR A 32 -17.18 5.56 -19.87
CA TYR A 32 -15.76 5.57 -20.20
C TYR A 32 -15.08 6.85 -19.74
N TRP A 33 -13.75 6.80 -19.68
CA TRP A 33 -12.92 7.99 -19.60
C TRP A 33 -12.89 8.68 -20.96
N HIS A 34 -12.98 10.01 -20.94
CA HIS A 34 -12.85 10.83 -22.15
C HIS A 34 -11.51 11.51 -22.17
N ARG A 35 -10.89 11.59 -23.34
CA ARG A 35 -9.60 12.24 -23.50
C ARG A 35 -9.54 12.98 -24.82
N PHE A 36 -9.02 14.20 -24.77
CA PHE A 36 -8.87 15.09 -25.91
C PHE A 36 -7.45 15.65 -25.98
N GLY A 37 -7.06 16.15 -27.16
CA GLY A 37 -5.74 16.76 -27.37
C GLY A 37 -4.57 15.76 -27.42
N ASP A 38 -4.79 14.53 -27.90
CA ASP A 38 -3.77 13.47 -27.85
C ASP A 38 -2.49 13.74 -28.65
N SER A 39 -2.56 14.61 -29.66
CA SER A 39 -1.43 15.04 -30.49
C SER A 39 -0.57 16.13 -29.84
N ASP A 40 -1.04 16.78 -28.77
CA ASP A 40 -0.33 17.84 -28.06
C ASP A 40 -0.44 17.65 -26.54
N MET A 41 0.64 17.14 -25.95
CA MET A 41 0.72 16.89 -24.52
C MET A 41 0.48 18.13 -23.64
N THR A 42 0.64 19.35 -24.17
CA THR A 42 0.38 20.59 -23.42
C THR A 42 -1.10 20.99 -23.40
N ARG A 43 -1.88 20.45 -24.35
CA ARG A 43 -3.32 20.68 -24.50
C ARG A 43 -4.16 19.48 -24.12
N GLN A 44 -3.53 18.37 -23.76
CA GLN A 44 -4.26 17.18 -23.35
C GLN A 44 -5.23 17.50 -22.20
N ILE A 45 -6.42 16.90 -22.23
CA ILE A 45 -7.37 16.97 -21.14
C ILE A 45 -8.12 15.64 -21.03
N SER A 46 -8.30 15.16 -19.81
CA SER A 46 -8.96 13.90 -19.49
C SER A 46 -10.10 14.13 -18.53
N LEU A 47 -11.20 13.41 -18.71
CA LEU A 47 -12.39 13.48 -17.89
C LEU A 47 -12.76 12.07 -17.45
N CYS A 48 -12.68 11.82 -16.15
CA CYS A 48 -13.03 10.55 -15.52
C CYS A 48 -14.40 10.71 -14.84
N PRO A 49 -15.44 9.95 -15.23
CA PRO A 49 -16.68 9.92 -14.47
C PRO A 49 -16.43 9.30 -13.09
N PHE A 50 -16.93 9.92 -12.03
CA PHE A 50 -16.93 9.31 -10.70
C PHE A 50 -18.04 8.26 -10.60
N ALA A 51 -17.65 7.03 -10.25
CA ALA A 51 -18.56 5.92 -10.06
C ALA A 51 -19.61 6.26 -8.99
N GLY A 52 -20.89 6.01 -9.29
CA GLY A 52 -21.99 6.22 -8.35
C GLY A 52 -22.40 7.68 -8.11
N THR A 53 -21.86 8.64 -8.86
CA THR A 53 -22.25 10.06 -8.79
C THR A 53 -22.57 10.62 -10.17
N GLU A 54 -22.91 11.91 -10.27
CA GLU A 54 -23.05 12.65 -11.54
C GLU A 54 -21.79 13.46 -11.91
N LEU A 55 -20.76 13.43 -11.07
CA LEU A 55 -19.56 14.24 -11.25
C LEU A 55 -18.59 13.60 -12.24
N PHE A 56 -17.77 14.44 -12.85
CA PHE A 56 -16.57 14.08 -13.58
C PHE A 56 -15.37 14.77 -12.93
N GLN A 57 -14.24 14.08 -12.88
CA GLN A 57 -12.95 14.67 -12.58
C GLN A 57 -12.24 15.03 -13.88
N ILE A 58 -11.99 16.32 -14.07
CA ILE A 58 -11.21 16.90 -15.15
C ILE A 58 -9.75 16.95 -14.71
N GLN A 59 -8.84 16.50 -15.57
CA GLN A 59 -7.40 16.56 -15.35
C GLN A 59 -6.68 17.01 -16.62
N GLY A 60 -5.71 17.90 -16.49
CA GLY A 60 -4.86 18.28 -17.61
C GLY A 60 -3.76 19.26 -17.21
N PRO A 61 -2.69 19.36 -18.02
CA PRO A 61 -1.69 20.41 -17.88
C PRO A 61 -2.30 21.80 -18.03
N ILE A 62 -1.71 22.78 -17.37
CA ILE A 62 -2.00 24.20 -17.52
C ILE A 62 -0.69 24.97 -17.72
N PRO A 63 -0.74 26.18 -18.31
CA PRO A 63 0.41 27.08 -18.37
C PRO A 63 1.15 27.19 -17.04
N LEU A 64 2.49 27.25 -17.10
CA LEU A 64 3.33 27.36 -15.91
C LEU A 64 3.09 28.67 -15.16
N ASP A 65 2.85 29.74 -15.91
CA ASP A 65 2.61 31.08 -15.42
C ASP A 65 1.18 31.55 -15.73
N GLY A 66 0.69 32.48 -14.93
CA GLY A 66 -0.65 33.06 -15.08
C GLY A 66 -1.73 32.33 -14.28
N ASP A 67 -2.86 33.02 -14.10
CA ASP A 67 -4.04 32.44 -13.47
C ASP A 67 -4.87 31.69 -14.49
N ILE A 68 -5.51 30.61 -14.03
CA ILE A 68 -6.45 29.83 -14.81
C ILE A 68 -7.82 30.07 -14.21
N ASP A 69 -8.77 30.40 -15.07
CA ASP A 69 -10.16 30.50 -14.67
C ASP A 69 -10.73 29.08 -14.48
N LEU A 70 -10.81 28.67 -13.21
CA LEU A 70 -11.34 27.38 -12.80
C LEU A 70 -12.85 27.44 -12.50
N CYS A 71 -13.55 28.52 -12.88
CA CYS A 71 -15.01 28.56 -12.83
C CYS A 71 -15.63 27.68 -13.95
N ALA A 72 -16.95 27.50 -13.90
CA ALA A 72 -17.68 26.67 -14.85
C ALA A 72 -17.56 27.19 -16.29
N GLU A 73 -17.66 28.50 -16.47
CA GLU A 73 -17.55 29.18 -17.77
C GLU A 73 -16.12 29.08 -18.32
N GLY A 74 -15.11 29.37 -17.49
CA GLY A 74 -13.71 29.30 -17.88
C GLY A 74 -13.28 27.88 -18.27
N LEU A 75 -13.70 26.88 -17.50
CA LEU A 75 -13.43 25.49 -17.83
C LEU A 75 -14.22 25.02 -19.07
N THR A 76 -15.43 25.53 -19.29
CA THR A 76 -16.19 25.23 -20.52
C THR A 76 -15.45 25.76 -21.74
N ALA A 77 -14.95 27.01 -21.68
CA ALA A 77 -14.12 27.58 -22.73
C ALA A 77 -12.83 26.77 -22.97
N LEU A 78 -12.15 26.35 -21.89
CA LEU A 78 -10.97 25.48 -21.97
C LEU A 78 -11.29 24.13 -22.62
N MET A 79 -12.44 23.54 -22.28
CA MET A 79 -12.91 22.30 -22.88
C MET A 79 -13.19 22.48 -24.38
N THR A 80 -13.87 23.54 -24.78
CA THR A 80 -14.12 23.83 -26.20
C THR A 80 -12.82 24.00 -26.97
N GLU A 81 -11.85 24.74 -26.41
CA GLU A 81 -10.53 24.93 -27.03
C GLU A 81 -9.79 23.60 -27.23
N ARG A 82 -9.76 22.74 -26.20
CA ARG A 82 -8.96 21.50 -26.20
C ARG A 82 -9.64 20.31 -26.88
N ALA A 83 -10.96 20.22 -26.76
CA ALA A 83 -11.75 19.14 -27.34
C ALA A 83 -12.25 19.44 -28.75
N GLY A 84 -12.30 20.72 -29.15
CA GLY A 84 -12.91 21.14 -30.41
C GLY A 84 -14.42 20.85 -30.47
N ARG A 85 -15.07 20.82 -29.29
CA ARG A 85 -16.48 20.46 -29.10
C ARG A 85 -17.19 21.52 -28.27
N ASP A 86 -18.33 21.97 -28.76
CA ASP A 86 -19.21 22.96 -28.13
C ASP A 86 -20.38 22.32 -27.35
N ASP A 87 -20.58 21.01 -27.50
CA ASP A 87 -21.64 20.27 -26.82
C ASP A 87 -21.25 19.77 -25.42
N ILE A 88 -19.99 19.94 -25.02
CA ILE A 88 -19.50 19.62 -23.67
C ILE A 88 -19.65 20.85 -22.79
N CYS A 89 -20.55 20.78 -21.81
CA CYS A 89 -20.86 21.91 -20.93
C CYS A 89 -20.58 21.56 -19.47
N ILE A 90 -19.85 22.44 -18.78
CA ILE A 90 -19.57 22.34 -17.35
C ILE A 90 -20.57 23.25 -16.64
N HIS A 91 -21.46 22.65 -15.84
CA HIS A 91 -22.56 23.38 -15.19
C HIS A 91 -22.15 23.96 -13.85
N SER A 92 -21.33 23.22 -13.09
CA SER A 92 -20.88 23.64 -11.77
C SER A 92 -19.59 22.96 -11.39
N VAL A 93 -18.78 23.66 -10.61
CA VAL A 93 -17.50 23.19 -10.07
C VAL A 93 -17.67 23.02 -8.57
N LEU A 94 -17.51 21.78 -8.09
CA LEU A 94 -17.59 21.48 -6.66
C LEU A 94 -16.25 21.69 -5.98
N TRP A 95 -15.18 21.32 -6.66
CA TRP A 95 -13.82 21.46 -6.15
C TRP A 95 -12.84 21.62 -7.31
N SER A 96 -11.83 22.46 -7.13
CA SER A 96 -10.77 22.65 -8.11
C SER A 96 -9.44 22.94 -7.44
N SER A 97 -8.37 22.51 -8.09
CA SER A 97 -7.01 22.76 -7.65
C SER A 97 -6.05 22.85 -8.83
N ALA A 98 -5.13 23.81 -8.75
CA ALA A 98 -4.00 23.94 -9.65
C ALA A 98 -2.72 23.67 -8.86
N TYR A 99 -1.89 22.73 -9.32
CA TYR A 99 -0.71 22.29 -8.58
C TYR A 99 0.50 22.10 -9.49
N THR A 100 1.68 22.29 -8.92
CA THR A 100 2.97 22.04 -9.60
C THR A 100 3.46 20.65 -9.22
N MET A 101 3.78 19.84 -10.23
CA MET A 101 4.29 18.50 -10.03
C MET A 101 5.71 18.53 -9.45
N SER A 102 5.90 17.80 -8.36
CA SER A 102 7.20 17.61 -7.70
C SER A 102 7.40 16.14 -7.36
N ALA A 103 8.66 15.72 -7.33
CA ALA A 103 9.08 14.42 -6.81
C ALA A 103 10.10 14.68 -5.69
N ARG A 104 9.75 14.38 -4.45
CA ARG A 104 10.62 14.58 -3.28
C ARG A 104 10.41 13.48 -2.24
N LEU A 105 11.47 13.18 -1.50
CA LEU A 105 11.49 12.16 -0.46
C LEU A 105 12.22 12.71 0.76
N ALA A 106 11.67 12.50 1.95
CA ALA A 106 12.30 12.91 3.20
C ALA A 106 13.50 11.99 3.51
N ASP A 107 14.58 12.58 4.01
CA ASP A 107 15.76 11.78 4.39
C ASP A 107 15.49 10.87 5.59
N HIS A 108 14.63 11.33 6.49
CA HIS A 108 14.16 10.56 7.64
C HIS A 108 12.64 10.62 7.75
N TYR A 109 12.03 9.48 8.06
CA TYR A 109 10.63 9.31 8.38
C TYR A 109 10.40 9.39 9.89
N ARG A 110 11.45 9.19 10.70
CA ARG A 110 11.38 9.27 12.15
C ARG A 110 12.45 10.20 12.73
N VAL A 111 12.05 11.08 13.64
CA VAL A 111 12.95 11.88 14.47
C VAL A 111 12.48 11.77 15.93
N GLY A 112 13.19 10.97 16.72
CA GLY A 112 12.78 10.66 18.10
C GLY A 112 11.39 10.02 18.15
N GLN A 113 10.43 10.71 18.76
CA GLN A 113 9.03 10.26 18.89
C GLN A 113 8.11 10.80 17.78
N ILE A 114 8.65 11.51 16.80
CA ILE A 114 7.88 12.16 15.74
C ILE A 114 8.06 11.41 14.42
N PHE A 115 6.95 11.18 13.72
CA PHE A 115 6.90 10.42 12.48
C PHE A 115 6.32 11.27 11.35
N LEU A 116 6.87 11.12 10.14
CA LEU A 116 6.34 11.69 8.90
C LEU A 116 5.64 10.57 8.13
N VAL A 117 4.45 10.84 7.62
CA VAL A 117 3.60 9.86 6.91
C VAL A 117 3.03 10.52 5.64
N GLY A 118 2.97 9.78 4.54
CA GLY A 118 2.38 10.26 3.28
C GLY A 118 3.08 11.49 2.71
N ASP A 119 2.32 12.48 2.24
CA ASP A 119 2.83 13.72 1.63
C ASP A 119 3.80 14.52 2.50
N ALA A 120 3.78 14.31 3.83
CA ALA A 120 4.78 14.89 4.73
C ALA A 120 6.18 14.26 4.59
N ALA A 121 6.25 13.03 4.07
CA ALA A 121 7.43 12.19 3.94
C ALA A 121 7.84 11.94 2.48
N HIS A 122 6.89 11.96 1.54
CA HIS A 122 7.16 11.78 0.11
C HIS A 122 6.08 12.44 -0.73
N ILE A 123 6.45 13.07 -1.83
CA ILE A 123 5.52 13.53 -2.85
C ILE A 123 6.00 13.03 -4.20
N HIS A 124 5.07 12.64 -5.06
CA HIS A 124 5.40 12.17 -6.39
C HIS A 124 4.35 12.64 -7.40
N PRO A 125 4.68 12.63 -8.69
CA PRO A 125 3.72 12.98 -9.73
C PRO A 125 2.53 12.01 -9.72
N PRO A 126 1.34 12.46 -10.14
CA PRO A 126 0.14 11.62 -10.20
C PRO A 126 0.20 10.57 -11.33
N THR A 127 1.26 10.55 -12.15
CA THR A 127 1.41 9.66 -13.31
C THR A 127 1.20 8.19 -12.97
N GLY A 128 1.59 7.74 -11.77
CA GLY A 128 1.35 6.39 -11.27
C GLY A 128 0.05 6.20 -10.45
N GLY A 129 -0.63 7.28 -10.03
CA GLY A 129 -1.83 7.18 -9.18
C GLY A 129 -1.59 6.67 -7.75
N GLN A 130 -0.34 6.77 -7.26
CA GLN A 130 0.11 6.05 -6.06
C GLN A 130 0.07 6.87 -4.75
N GLY A 131 -0.24 8.17 -4.78
CA GLY A 131 0.07 9.10 -3.67
C GLY A 131 -0.67 8.75 -2.41
N LEU A 132 -2.00 8.75 -2.53
CA LEU A 132 -2.89 8.35 -1.46
C LEU A 132 -2.66 6.89 -1.05
N ASN A 133 -2.50 5.98 -2.02
CA ASN A 133 -2.30 4.55 -1.76
C ASN A 133 -1.05 4.30 -0.90
N THR A 134 0.08 4.91 -1.27
CA THR A 134 1.34 4.80 -0.53
C THR A 134 1.21 5.43 0.86
N SER A 135 0.56 6.60 0.96
CA SER A 135 0.31 7.30 2.23
C SER A 135 -0.54 6.47 3.20
N ILE A 136 -1.58 5.79 2.71
CA ILE A 136 -2.40 4.90 3.52
C ILE A 136 -1.58 3.70 3.99
N GLN A 137 -0.76 3.10 3.11
CA GLN A 137 0.10 1.97 3.47
C GLN A 137 1.15 2.37 4.53
N ASP A 138 1.66 3.60 4.49
CA ASP A 138 2.55 4.13 5.51
C ASP A 138 1.85 4.20 6.88
N ALA A 139 0.65 4.81 6.92
CA ALA A 139 -0.13 4.92 8.14
C ALA A 139 -0.51 3.54 8.71
N TYR A 140 -0.91 2.61 7.83
CA TYR A 140 -1.27 1.25 8.20
C TYR A 140 -0.07 0.46 8.74
N ASN A 141 1.11 0.63 8.14
CA ASN A 141 2.36 0.03 8.61
C ASN A 141 2.78 0.59 9.98
N LEU A 142 2.70 1.90 10.18
CA LEU A 142 3.10 2.54 11.44
C LEU A 142 2.11 2.26 12.58
N GLY A 143 0.81 2.24 12.29
CA GLY A 143 -0.26 2.21 13.29
C GLY A 143 -0.20 0.98 14.22
N TRP A 144 0.04 -0.22 13.66
CA TRP A 144 0.15 -1.42 14.50
C TRP A 144 1.42 -1.41 15.36
N LYS A 145 2.53 -0.87 14.84
CA LYS A 145 3.80 -0.77 15.58
C LYS A 145 3.66 0.17 16.77
N LEU A 146 3.04 1.34 16.56
CA LEU A 146 2.70 2.27 17.65
C LEU A 146 1.83 1.59 18.72
N SER A 147 0.78 0.88 18.30
CA SER A 147 -0.09 0.13 19.22
C SER A 147 0.68 -0.92 20.02
N ALA A 148 1.60 -1.65 19.38
CA ALA A 148 2.44 -2.64 20.04
C ALA A 148 3.38 -1.99 21.08
N VAL A 149 4.07 -0.91 20.74
CA VAL A 149 4.97 -0.20 21.67
C VAL A 149 4.21 0.40 22.85
N ILE A 150 3.03 0.99 22.63
CA ILE A 150 2.15 1.49 23.70
C ILE A 150 1.76 0.35 24.67
N LYS A 151 1.64 -0.88 24.17
CA LYS A 151 1.32 -2.08 24.96
C LYS A 151 2.54 -2.77 25.56
N GLY A 152 3.74 -2.21 25.41
CA GLY A 152 4.96 -2.72 26.04
C GLY A 152 5.94 -3.42 25.10
N ALA A 153 5.75 -3.38 23.78
CA ALA A 153 6.79 -3.80 22.85
C ALA A 153 8.00 -2.85 22.92
N PRO A 154 9.22 -3.32 22.59
CA PRO A 154 10.41 -2.46 22.54
C PRO A 154 10.25 -1.30 21.56
N GLU A 155 10.74 -0.12 21.93
CA GLU A 155 10.69 1.08 21.07
C GLU A 155 11.46 0.89 19.74
N THR A 156 12.47 0.01 19.73
CA THR A 156 13.23 -0.34 18.54
C THR A 156 12.36 -0.90 17.41
N LEU A 157 11.18 -1.47 17.73
CA LEU A 157 10.20 -1.90 16.73
C LEU A 157 9.81 -0.77 15.78
N LEU A 158 9.73 0.48 16.27
CA LEU A 158 9.35 1.64 15.47
C LEU A 158 10.41 2.03 14.44
N ASN A 159 11.67 1.58 14.58
CA ASN A 159 12.71 1.81 13.56
C ASN A 159 12.38 1.10 12.25
N SER A 160 11.72 -0.05 12.33
CA SER A 160 11.29 -0.80 11.15
C SER A 160 10.29 -0.03 10.27
N TYR A 161 9.67 1.05 10.75
CA TYR A 161 8.78 1.86 9.91
C TYR A 161 9.55 2.53 8.77
N GLU A 162 10.63 3.24 9.09
CA GLU A 162 11.46 3.91 8.08
C GLU A 162 12.16 2.89 7.18
N GLU A 163 12.72 1.84 7.79
CA GLU A 163 13.39 0.73 7.10
C GLU A 163 12.50 0.10 6.02
N GLU A 164 11.22 -0.12 6.34
CA GLU A 164 10.28 -0.73 5.40
C GLU A 164 9.69 0.26 4.39
N ARG A 165 9.32 1.48 4.83
CA ARG A 165 8.47 2.37 4.02
C ARG A 165 9.25 3.35 3.17
N ARG A 166 10.42 3.81 3.61
CA ARG A 166 11.22 4.77 2.83
C ARG A 166 11.75 4.16 1.52
N PRO A 167 12.29 2.91 1.49
CA PRO A 167 12.72 2.29 0.23
C PRO A 167 11.57 2.05 -0.76
N VAL A 168 10.37 1.75 -0.24
CA VAL A 168 9.15 1.62 -1.06
C VAL A 168 8.79 2.94 -1.70
N ALA A 169 8.73 4.03 -0.93
CA ALA A 169 8.46 5.37 -1.47
C ALA A 169 9.52 5.78 -2.51
N ALA A 170 10.80 5.52 -2.25
CA ALA A 170 11.88 5.77 -3.21
C ALA A 170 11.67 5.01 -4.54
N SER A 171 11.29 3.74 -4.47
CA SER A 171 10.98 2.91 -5.64
C SER A 171 9.77 3.44 -6.41
N MET A 172 8.71 3.87 -5.70
CA MET A 172 7.54 4.48 -6.32
C MET A 172 7.86 5.82 -6.99
N LEU A 173 8.72 6.64 -6.40
CA LEU A 173 9.21 7.87 -7.02
C LEU A 173 9.99 7.58 -8.32
N GLY A 174 10.86 6.57 -8.30
CA GLY A 174 11.59 6.12 -9.49
C GLY A 174 10.65 5.67 -10.61
N LEU A 175 9.66 4.86 -10.25
CA LEU A 175 8.61 4.40 -11.18
C LEU A 175 7.78 5.56 -11.73
N ALA A 176 7.33 6.49 -10.88
CA ALA A 176 6.54 7.64 -11.31
C ALA A 176 7.33 8.55 -12.28
N ALA A 177 8.65 8.70 -12.06
CA ALA A 177 9.53 9.41 -12.96
C ALA A 177 9.69 8.69 -14.31
N GLN A 178 9.86 7.36 -14.30
CA GLN A 178 9.91 6.56 -15.54
C GLN A 178 8.62 6.68 -16.34
N LEU A 179 7.46 6.50 -15.70
CA LEU A 179 6.15 6.65 -16.33
C LEU A 179 5.91 8.06 -16.89
N PHE A 180 6.43 9.08 -16.21
CA PHE A 180 6.34 10.46 -16.69
C PHE A 180 7.18 10.68 -17.96
N GLU A 181 8.39 10.14 -18.03
CA GLU A 181 9.20 10.20 -19.25
C GLU A 181 8.61 9.36 -20.39
N SER A 182 8.09 8.15 -20.11
CA SER A 182 7.35 7.35 -21.09
C SER A 182 6.14 8.08 -21.65
N MET A 183 5.38 8.77 -20.78
CA MET A 183 4.21 9.55 -21.19
C MET A 183 4.57 10.68 -22.15
N LYS A 184 5.70 11.37 -21.94
CA LYS A 184 6.22 12.38 -22.89
C LYS A 184 6.56 11.79 -24.25
N GLN A 185 6.97 10.52 -24.28
CA GLN A 185 7.28 9.76 -25.50
C GLN A 185 6.03 9.09 -26.11
N GLY A 186 4.85 9.30 -25.52
CA GLY A 186 3.58 8.75 -26.00
C GLY A 186 3.23 7.36 -25.46
N ASP A 187 4.09 6.70 -24.69
CA ASP A 187 3.75 5.43 -24.03
C ASP A 187 3.09 5.72 -22.67
N ARG A 188 1.83 5.29 -22.55
CA ARG A 188 0.98 5.57 -21.39
C ARG A 188 0.53 4.29 -20.69
N ARG A 189 1.13 3.15 -21.03
CA ARG A 189 0.83 1.88 -20.38
C ARG A 189 1.30 1.92 -18.93
N ARG A 190 0.46 1.39 -18.04
CA ARG A 190 0.80 1.15 -16.65
C ARG A 190 0.85 -0.36 -16.46
N GLY A 191 1.97 -0.87 -15.98
CA GLY A 191 2.12 -2.28 -15.69
C GLY A 191 1.65 -2.62 -14.28
N ARG A 192 1.87 -3.87 -13.89
CA ARG A 192 1.47 -4.42 -12.58
C ARG A 192 2.12 -3.68 -11.41
N GLU A 193 3.29 -3.09 -11.63
CA GLU A 193 4.05 -2.33 -10.63
C GLU A 193 3.26 -1.14 -10.05
N VAL A 194 2.28 -0.59 -10.78
CA VAL A 194 1.46 0.50 -10.22
C VAL A 194 0.40 0.01 -9.24
N HIS A 195 0.08 -1.28 -9.25
CA HIS A 195 -0.93 -1.86 -8.36
C HIS A 195 -0.43 -2.02 -6.92
N GLN A 196 0.88 -1.92 -6.69
CA GLN A 196 1.51 -2.03 -5.36
C GLN A 196 1.25 -3.37 -4.64
N LEU A 197 0.78 -4.38 -5.37
CA LEU A 197 0.48 -5.71 -4.82
C LEU A 197 1.75 -6.53 -4.53
N ASP A 198 2.85 -6.20 -5.21
CA ASP A 198 4.13 -6.91 -5.12
C ASP A 198 5.13 -6.23 -4.16
N ILE A 199 4.70 -5.23 -3.38
CA ILE A 199 5.53 -4.63 -2.33
C ILE A 199 5.85 -5.69 -1.28
N GLY A 200 7.14 -5.84 -0.95
CA GLY A 200 7.65 -6.70 0.13
C GLY A 200 8.79 -6.03 0.90
N TYR A 201 9.11 -6.60 2.05
CA TYR A 201 10.10 -6.11 3.03
C TYR A 201 11.17 -7.16 3.33
N ARG A 202 11.61 -7.90 2.32
CA ARG A 202 12.50 -9.06 2.50
C ARG A 202 13.82 -8.70 3.18
N GLU A 203 14.32 -7.50 2.95
CA GLU A 203 15.58 -7.00 3.52
C GLU A 203 15.40 -6.34 4.89
N ALA A 204 14.16 -6.18 5.37
CA ALA A 204 13.89 -5.51 6.62
C ALA A 204 14.13 -6.42 7.84
N THR A 205 14.52 -5.83 8.95
CA THR A 205 14.81 -6.53 10.22
C THR A 205 13.65 -7.39 10.76
N LEU A 206 12.40 -7.08 10.40
CA LEU A 206 11.23 -7.87 10.77
C LEU A 206 10.99 -9.09 9.88
N ALA A 207 11.77 -9.32 8.83
CA ALA A 207 11.66 -10.52 8.00
C ALA A 207 12.55 -11.64 8.56
N LEU A 208 11.94 -12.67 9.16
CA LEU A 208 12.64 -13.79 9.76
C LEU A 208 12.41 -15.09 8.96
N GLU A 209 13.50 -15.74 8.53
CA GLU A 209 13.44 -17.09 7.94
C GLU A 209 14.43 -18.01 8.65
N LYS A 210 13.96 -19.16 9.14
CA LYS A 210 14.81 -20.19 9.74
C LYS A 210 14.32 -21.62 9.43
N PRO A 211 15.08 -22.45 8.70
CA PRO A 211 16.34 -22.12 8.01
C PRO A 211 16.11 -21.14 6.85
N ASP A 212 17.19 -20.67 6.23
CA ASP A 212 17.10 -19.84 5.03
C ASP A 212 16.38 -20.61 3.90
N ARG A 213 15.50 -19.93 3.16
CA ARG A 213 14.68 -20.53 2.09
C ARG A 213 14.97 -19.89 0.74
N SER A 214 14.79 -20.67 -0.32
CA SER A 214 14.82 -20.20 -1.72
C SER A 214 13.46 -20.35 -2.42
N GLY A 215 12.38 -20.52 -1.66
CA GLY A 215 11.03 -20.70 -2.18
C GLY A 215 10.43 -19.41 -2.75
N ARG A 216 9.24 -19.52 -3.34
CA ARG A 216 8.54 -18.36 -3.95
C ARG A 216 8.06 -17.35 -2.91
N LEU A 217 7.57 -17.85 -1.77
CA LEU A 217 7.17 -17.02 -0.65
C LEU A 217 8.37 -16.80 0.28
N SER A 218 8.54 -15.56 0.73
CA SER A 218 9.57 -15.21 1.72
C SER A 218 9.01 -14.35 2.84
N ALA A 219 9.67 -14.35 3.99
CA ALA A 219 9.40 -13.37 5.04
C ALA A 219 9.57 -11.94 4.49
N GLY A 220 8.69 -11.04 4.91
CA GLY A 220 8.55 -9.71 4.37
C GLY A 220 7.63 -9.63 3.13
N ALA A 221 7.24 -10.73 2.49
CA ALA A 221 6.27 -10.70 1.39
C ALA A 221 4.84 -10.45 1.92
N ARG A 222 3.95 -9.95 1.06
CA ARG A 222 2.51 -9.91 1.38
C ARG A 222 1.98 -11.35 1.45
N ALA A 223 1.18 -11.64 2.47
CA ALA A 223 0.60 -12.96 2.66
C ALA A 223 -0.35 -13.30 1.49
N PRO A 224 -0.14 -14.42 0.77
CA PRO A 224 -1.11 -14.87 -0.22
C PRO A 224 -2.49 -15.15 0.39
N ASP A 225 -3.53 -15.00 -0.41
CA ASP A 225 -4.91 -15.28 -0.01
C ASP A 225 -5.49 -16.46 -0.83
N PRO A 226 -5.10 -17.71 -0.55
CA PRO A 226 -5.72 -18.87 -1.17
C PRO A 226 -7.11 -19.15 -0.56
N PRO A 227 -8.03 -19.77 -1.32
CA PRO A 227 -9.21 -20.38 -0.72
C PRO A 227 -8.79 -21.60 0.12
N ILE A 228 -9.46 -21.78 1.25
CA ILE A 228 -9.21 -22.83 2.24
C ILE A 228 -10.54 -23.31 2.82
N ARG A 229 -10.52 -24.41 3.59
CA ARG A 229 -11.69 -24.91 4.30
C ARG A 229 -11.48 -24.87 5.81
N GLY A 230 -12.47 -24.40 6.57
CA GLY A 230 -12.43 -24.45 8.03
C GLY A 230 -12.95 -25.76 8.62
N ALA A 231 -12.85 -25.91 9.94
CA ALA A 231 -13.32 -27.07 10.72
C ALA A 231 -14.77 -27.49 10.43
N ALA A 232 -15.66 -26.53 10.16
CA ALA A 232 -17.07 -26.80 9.81
C ALA A 232 -17.27 -27.31 8.36
N GLY A 233 -16.20 -27.50 7.59
CA GLY A 233 -16.27 -27.94 6.19
C GLY A 233 -16.60 -26.83 5.19
N LEU A 234 -16.76 -25.58 5.64
CA LEU A 234 -17.11 -24.45 4.79
C LEU A 234 -15.86 -23.84 4.12
N SER A 235 -15.99 -23.50 2.84
CA SER A 235 -14.97 -22.77 2.09
C SER A 235 -14.91 -21.31 2.55
N THR A 236 -13.68 -20.80 2.70
CA THR A 236 -13.38 -19.41 3.04
C THR A 236 -12.07 -18.98 2.38
N ARG A 237 -11.68 -17.72 2.59
CA ARG A 237 -10.43 -17.13 2.14
C ARG A 237 -9.47 -17.03 3.31
N LEU A 238 -8.18 -17.34 3.11
CA LEU A 238 -7.19 -17.26 4.17
C LEU A 238 -7.12 -15.85 4.78
N PHE A 239 -7.33 -14.81 3.97
CA PHE A 239 -7.45 -13.41 4.41
C PHE A 239 -8.50 -13.22 5.51
N ASN A 240 -9.58 -13.99 5.52
CA ASN A 240 -10.58 -13.88 6.59
C ASN A 240 -10.04 -14.28 7.96
N LEU A 241 -8.95 -15.05 8.04
CA LEU A 241 -8.32 -15.46 9.30
C LEU A 241 -7.31 -14.45 9.83
N TYR A 242 -6.76 -13.59 8.98
CA TYR A 242 -5.74 -12.60 9.36
C TYR A 242 -6.15 -11.14 9.12
N LYS A 243 -7.36 -10.89 8.59
CA LYS A 243 -7.93 -9.53 8.56
C LYS A 243 -8.21 -9.06 9.99
N GLY A 244 -7.56 -7.99 10.42
CA GLY A 244 -7.75 -7.46 11.76
C GLY A 244 -6.52 -6.75 12.29
N THR A 245 -6.44 -6.61 13.61
CA THR A 245 -5.32 -5.98 14.33
C THR A 245 -4.50 -6.97 15.15
N HIS A 246 -4.66 -8.26 14.88
CA HIS A 246 -3.94 -9.35 15.54
C HIS A 246 -2.90 -9.97 14.62
N TRP A 247 -1.99 -10.71 15.22
CA TRP A 247 -1.08 -11.60 14.51
C TRP A 247 -1.76 -12.94 14.24
N THR A 248 -1.37 -13.60 13.17
CA THR A 248 -1.90 -14.92 12.81
C THR A 248 -0.74 -15.87 12.54
N LEU A 249 -0.68 -16.98 13.26
CA LEU A 249 0.31 -18.03 13.10
C LEU A 249 -0.34 -19.24 12.45
N LEU A 250 0.21 -19.66 11.31
CA LEU A 250 -0.25 -20.80 10.53
C LEU A 250 0.76 -21.94 10.67
N GLY A 251 0.33 -23.08 11.18
CA GLY A 251 1.16 -24.28 11.26
C GLY A 251 0.77 -25.32 10.22
N TYR A 252 1.72 -26.06 9.66
CA TYR A 252 1.45 -27.07 8.62
C TYR A 252 1.88 -28.47 9.03
N GLY A 253 0.94 -29.43 9.05
CA GLY A 253 1.24 -30.85 9.31
C GLY A 253 1.71 -31.16 10.73
N LEU A 254 1.34 -30.34 11.71
CA LEU A 254 1.83 -30.45 13.08
C LEU A 254 1.08 -31.51 13.87
N GLU A 255 1.82 -32.29 14.66
CA GLU A 255 1.23 -33.30 15.55
C GLU A 255 0.78 -32.76 16.90
N HIS A 256 1.49 -31.74 17.42
CA HIS A 256 1.21 -31.09 18.71
C HIS A 256 1.52 -29.59 18.62
N GLY A 257 0.72 -28.76 19.29
CA GLY A 257 0.94 -27.32 19.37
C GLY A 257 2.13 -26.99 20.27
N LEU A 258 3.20 -26.45 19.69
CA LEU A 258 4.41 -26.04 20.42
C LEU A 258 4.43 -24.56 20.80
N VAL A 259 3.66 -23.73 20.09
CA VAL A 259 3.50 -22.31 20.40
C VAL A 259 2.28 -22.11 21.29
N GLN A 260 2.46 -21.46 22.44
CA GLN A 260 1.38 -21.24 23.40
C GLN A 260 0.46 -20.08 22.96
N PRO A 261 -0.88 -20.25 23.10
CA PRO A 261 -1.84 -19.17 22.87
C PRO A 261 -1.55 -17.95 23.75
N ARG A 262 -1.72 -16.75 23.19
CA ARG A 262 -1.53 -15.48 23.90
C ARG A 262 -2.40 -14.38 23.30
N PRO A 263 -2.73 -13.32 24.08
CA PRO A 263 -3.53 -12.22 23.58
C PRO A 263 -2.92 -11.60 22.31
N GLY A 264 -3.74 -11.43 21.27
CA GLY A 264 -3.31 -10.82 20.01
C GLY A 264 -2.58 -11.76 19.04
N LEU A 265 -2.45 -13.05 19.36
CA LEU A 265 -1.95 -14.09 18.45
C LEU A 265 -3.02 -15.15 18.20
N HIS A 266 -3.49 -15.26 16.96
CA HIS A 266 -4.41 -16.31 16.54
C HIS A 266 -3.60 -17.45 15.92
N ILE A 267 -3.78 -18.68 16.40
CA ILE A 267 -3.03 -19.83 15.92
C ILE A 267 -3.99 -20.76 15.19
N HIS A 268 -3.67 -21.09 13.95
CA HIS A 268 -4.40 -22.04 13.11
C HIS A 268 -3.44 -23.09 12.56
N THR A 269 -3.94 -24.29 12.33
CA THR A 269 -3.12 -25.41 11.86
C THR A 269 -3.81 -26.15 10.72
N PHE A 270 -3.02 -26.49 9.70
CA PHE A 270 -3.44 -27.30 8.57
C PHE A 270 -3.15 -28.78 8.84
N GLY A 271 -4.15 -29.63 8.62
CA GLY A 271 -3.99 -31.09 8.64
C GLY A 271 -5.14 -31.82 9.34
N PRO A 272 -5.07 -33.17 9.45
CA PRO A 272 -6.18 -33.99 9.97
C PRO A 272 -6.60 -33.68 11.41
N ARG A 273 -5.68 -33.13 12.22
CA ARG A 273 -5.92 -32.70 13.60
C ARG A 273 -6.01 -31.17 13.74
N GLY A 274 -5.92 -30.45 12.63
CA GLY A 274 -5.99 -29.00 12.60
C GLY A 274 -7.42 -28.48 12.43
N ASP A 275 -7.55 -27.17 12.44
CA ASP A 275 -8.81 -26.45 12.23
C ASP A 275 -8.96 -25.96 10.77
N LEU A 276 -7.92 -26.13 9.95
CA LEU A 276 -7.90 -25.77 8.54
C LEU A 276 -7.55 -26.96 7.64
N PHE A 277 -8.13 -26.96 6.44
CA PHE A 277 -7.87 -27.95 5.39
C PHE A 277 -7.56 -27.28 4.06
N ASP A 278 -6.62 -27.88 3.32
CA ASP A 278 -6.19 -27.46 1.99
C ASP A 278 -6.41 -28.58 0.96
N ASP A 279 -7.66 -29.00 0.78
CA ASP A 279 -7.96 -30.22 0.01
C ASP A 279 -7.74 -30.06 -1.49
N GLN A 280 -7.63 -28.81 -1.96
CA GLN A 280 -7.37 -28.48 -3.36
C GLN A 280 -5.91 -28.02 -3.60
N GLY A 281 -5.06 -28.05 -2.57
CA GLY A 281 -3.64 -27.71 -2.67
C GLY A 281 -3.33 -26.22 -2.88
N HIS A 282 -4.31 -25.32 -2.75
CA HIS A 282 -4.12 -23.89 -3.02
C HIS A 282 -3.23 -23.20 -1.97
N PHE A 283 -3.31 -23.62 -0.70
CA PHE A 283 -2.40 -23.14 0.32
C PHE A 283 -0.98 -23.66 0.06
N TYR A 284 -0.85 -24.95 -0.26
CA TYR A 284 0.43 -25.54 -0.63
C TYR A 284 1.10 -24.83 -1.82
N ASP A 285 0.36 -24.59 -2.89
CA ASP A 285 0.87 -23.89 -4.09
C ASP A 285 1.34 -22.45 -3.81
N ALA A 286 0.69 -21.78 -2.84
CA ALA A 286 0.96 -20.38 -2.54
C ALA A 286 2.05 -20.19 -1.47
N TYR A 287 2.14 -21.09 -0.50
CA TYR A 287 3.04 -20.98 0.66
C TYR A 287 4.23 -21.95 0.59
N GLU A 288 4.15 -23.00 -0.22
CA GLU A 288 5.14 -24.09 -0.33
C GLU A 288 5.61 -24.60 1.05
N PRO A 289 4.70 -24.91 2.00
CA PRO A 289 5.07 -25.28 3.35
C PRO A 289 5.63 -26.71 3.41
N ALA A 290 6.62 -26.93 4.26
CA ALA A 290 7.04 -28.25 4.70
C ALA A 290 6.28 -28.68 5.96
N ILE A 291 6.19 -29.99 6.20
CA ILE A 291 5.63 -30.52 7.46
C ILE A 291 6.46 -29.99 8.63
N GLY A 292 5.81 -29.38 9.62
CA GLY A 292 6.46 -28.75 10.75
C GLY A 292 6.75 -27.26 10.58
N ASP A 293 6.41 -26.66 9.42
CA ASP A 293 6.57 -25.22 9.21
C ASP A 293 5.53 -24.41 9.97
N TRP A 294 5.98 -23.25 10.43
CA TRP A 294 5.21 -22.18 11.02
C TRP A 294 5.38 -20.92 10.19
N VAL A 295 4.25 -20.32 9.78
CA VAL A 295 4.20 -19.06 9.03
C VAL A 295 3.46 -18.02 9.85
N LEU A 296 4.17 -16.97 10.25
CA LEU A 296 3.61 -15.86 11.03
C LEU A 296 3.23 -14.70 10.11
N VAL A 297 1.95 -14.33 10.13
CA VAL A 297 1.39 -13.17 9.42
C VAL A 297 1.22 -12.02 10.41
N ARG A 298 1.78 -10.86 10.04
CA ARG A 298 1.67 -9.59 10.77
C ARG A 298 0.25 -9.03 10.68
N PRO A 299 -0.17 -8.11 11.59
CA PRO A 299 -1.48 -7.45 11.55
C PRO A 299 -1.78 -6.69 10.25
N VAL A 300 -0.74 -6.37 9.47
CA VAL A 300 -0.84 -5.66 8.18
C VAL A 300 -0.87 -6.59 6.97
N GLY A 301 -0.97 -7.92 7.18
CA GLY A 301 -1.08 -8.90 6.11
C GLY A 301 0.25 -9.21 5.40
N TYR A 302 1.38 -8.99 6.08
CA TYR A 302 2.72 -9.34 5.59
C TYR A 302 3.27 -10.51 6.38
N ILE A 303 4.04 -11.40 5.74
CA ILE A 303 4.74 -12.48 6.41
C ILE A 303 5.84 -11.87 7.29
N GLY A 304 5.80 -12.12 8.59
CA GLY A 304 6.84 -11.74 9.53
C GLY A 304 7.89 -12.82 9.70
N ALA A 305 7.45 -14.07 9.83
CA ALA A 305 8.37 -15.18 10.02
C ALA A 305 7.94 -16.43 9.24
N ILE A 306 8.91 -17.19 8.75
CA ILE A 306 8.74 -18.57 8.29
C ILE A 306 9.81 -19.40 9.01
N VAL A 307 9.38 -20.33 9.87
CA VAL A 307 10.29 -21.10 10.72
C VAL A 307 9.90 -22.56 10.79
N THR A 308 10.87 -23.45 10.92
CA THR A 308 10.62 -24.87 11.18
C THR A 308 10.31 -25.12 12.65
N ASN A 309 9.81 -26.31 12.96
CA ASN A 309 9.47 -26.71 14.32
C ASN A 309 10.65 -26.69 15.30
N ASP A 310 11.86 -26.99 14.82
CA ASP A 310 13.09 -26.93 15.61
C ASP A 310 13.51 -25.49 15.94
N GLU A 311 12.93 -24.50 15.26
CA GLU A 311 13.24 -23.07 15.36
C GLU A 311 12.16 -22.28 16.12
N VAL A 312 11.26 -22.98 16.81
CA VAL A 312 10.22 -22.34 17.65
C VAL A 312 10.82 -21.44 18.72
N GLY A 313 12.00 -21.76 19.26
CA GLY A 313 12.72 -20.87 20.18
C GLY A 313 13.05 -19.50 19.56
N THR A 314 13.44 -19.50 18.29
CA THR A 314 13.71 -18.27 17.52
C THR A 314 12.41 -17.50 17.26
N LEU A 315 11.31 -18.21 16.97
CA LEU A 315 9.98 -17.60 16.83
C LEU A 315 9.53 -16.91 18.11
N GLU A 316 9.71 -17.54 19.27
CA GLU A 316 9.35 -16.96 20.57
C GLU A 316 10.10 -15.64 20.83
N GLY A 317 11.39 -15.60 20.51
CA GLY A 317 12.18 -14.36 20.57
C GLY A 317 11.60 -13.26 19.67
N TYR A 318 11.22 -13.61 18.44
CA TYR A 318 10.56 -12.69 17.51
C TYR A 318 9.21 -12.18 18.06
N LEU A 319 8.38 -13.07 18.61
CA LEU A 319 7.08 -12.72 19.18
C LEU A 319 7.24 -11.72 20.33
N VAL A 320 8.24 -11.91 21.20
CA VAL A 320 8.54 -10.94 22.28
C VAL A 320 8.94 -9.57 21.73
N GLN A 321 9.81 -9.53 20.70
CA GLN A 321 10.19 -8.28 20.04
C GLN A 321 9.00 -7.58 19.35
N ALA A 322 8.04 -8.36 18.87
CA ALA A 322 6.78 -7.88 18.32
C ALA A 322 5.74 -7.43 19.37
N GLY A 323 6.05 -7.55 20.68
CA GLY A 323 5.13 -7.20 21.77
C GLY A 323 4.16 -8.31 22.18
N LEU A 324 4.36 -9.53 21.69
CA LEU A 324 3.54 -10.71 21.99
C LEU A 324 4.22 -11.58 23.05
N SER A 325 4.38 -11.02 24.25
CA SER A 325 4.89 -11.79 25.38
C SER A 325 3.89 -12.90 25.74
N ALA A 326 4.41 -14.11 25.99
CA ALA A 326 3.61 -15.13 26.64
C ALA A 326 3.10 -14.56 27.97
N ALA A 327 1.88 -14.90 28.38
CA ALA A 327 1.40 -14.54 29.70
C ALA A 327 2.36 -15.19 30.71
N ASN A 328 3.26 -14.40 31.30
CA ASN A 328 3.99 -14.88 32.46
C ASN A 328 2.93 -15.26 33.50
N SER A 329 3.11 -16.46 34.04
CA SER A 329 2.72 -16.90 35.37
C SER A 329 3.16 -15.83 36.39
N CYS A 330 2.47 -14.70 36.38
CA CYS A 330 2.63 -13.66 37.36
C CYS A 330 1.98 -14.21 38.61
N CYS A 331 2.84 -14.68 39.53
CA CYS A 331 2.48 -14.95 40.91
C CYS A 331 1.48 -13.89 41.39
N ARG A 332 0.29 -14.37 41.73
CA ARG A 332 -0.54 -13.81 42.80
C ARG A 332 -0.95 -14.95 43.69
#